data_AF-A0A0S7YJI5-F1
#
_entry.id   AF-A0A0S7YJI5-F1
#
_cell.length_a   1.000
_cell.length_b   1.000
_cell.length_c   1.000
_cell.angle_alpha   90.00
_cell.angle_beta   90.00
_cell.angle_gamma   90.00
#
_symmetry.space_group_name_H-M   'P 1'
#
loop_
_entity.id
_entity.type
_entity.pdbx_description
1 polymer ?
#
loop_
_entity_poly.entity_id
_entity_poly.type
_entity_poly.pdbx_seq_one_letter_code
_entity_poly.pdbx_strand_id
1 'polypeptide(L)'
;MKKIVCAAAMLAFVLAASLSCSGPPKPTDEEKAAMEAFERVRDGVEAKVSYDQFEKLLADAHSQIENLKQVDKKNPCFMSAITRSYASYETCKKASKMIEAETDENRRIDLETTRSFMIGFASVSLSKAGECFKKK
;
A
#
# COMPACT_ATOMS: atom_id res chain seq x y z
N MET A 1 40.25 13.04 -39.44
CA MET A 1 39.76 11.74 -38.92
C MET A 1 39.41 11.73 -37.42
N LYS A 2 39.99 12.58 -36.54
CA LYS A 2 39.67 12.61 -35.09
C LYS A 2 38.23 13.06 -34.71
N LYS A 3 37.60 13.93 -35.51
CA LYS A 3 36.27 14.50 -35.19
C LYS A 3 35.10 13.53 -35.34
N ILE A 4 35.23 12.55 -36.24
CA ILE A 4 34.15 11.57 -36.53
C ILE A 4 34.06 10.52 -35.42
N VAL A 5 35.19 10.15 -34.81
CA VAL A 5 35.26 9.19 -33.70
C VAL A 5 34.56 9.72 -32.43
N CYS A 6 34.69 11.03 -32.15
CA CYS A 6 34.02 11.65 -30.99
C CYS A 6 32.49 11.71 -31.15
N ALA A 7 31.99 12.00 -32.36
CA ALA A 7 30.55 12.08 -32.61
C ALA A 7 29.87 10.70 -32.50
N ALA A 8 30.52 9.65 -32.99
CA ALA A 8 30.01 8.28 -32.89
C ALA A 8 29.99 7.75 -31.44
N ALA A 9 31.02 8.09 -30.64
CA ALA A 9 31.09 7.70 -29.23
C ALA A 9 30.02 8.39 -28.36
N MET A 10 29.71 9.67 -28.63
CA MET A 10 28.61 10.35 -27.94
C MET A 10 27.24 9.76 -28.29
N LEU A 11 26.99 9.45 -29.57
CA LEU A 11 25.73 8.82 -29.98
C LEU A 11 25.52 7.45 -29.33
N ALA A 12 26.58 6.63 -29.25
CA ALA A 12 26.54 5.32 -28.60
C ALA A 12 26.25 5.43 -27.09
N PHE A 13 26.75 6.47 -26.41
CA PHE A 13 26.49 6.69 -24.99
C PHE A 13 25.07 7.17 -24.70
N VAL A 14 24.50 8.01 -25.59
CA VAL A 14 23.09 8.44 -25.50
C VAL A 14 22.13 7.28 -25.79
N LEU A 15 22.47 6.41 -26.75
CA LEU A 15 21.71 5.18 -27.03
C LEU A 15 21.83 4.13 -25.91
N ALA A 16 22.99 4.01 -25.27
CA ALA A 16 23.16 3.13 -24.10
C ALA A 16 22.43 3.67 -22.85
N ALA A 17 22.34 4.98 -22.67
CA ALA A 17 21.60 5.61 -21.58
C ALA A 17 20.07 5.50 -21.75
N SER A 18 19.56 5.47 -22.99
CA SER A 18 18.13 5.27 -23.27
C SER A 18 17.68 3.80 -23.27
N LEU A 19 18.63 2.85 -23.25
CA LEU A 19 18.38 1.41 -23.17
C LEU A 19 18.40 0.85 -21.74
N SER A 20 18.52 1.70 -20.71
CA SER A 20 18.26 1.29 -19.32
C SER A 20 16.74 1.13 -19.06
N CYS A 21 16.10 0.30 -19.90
CA CYS A 21 14.80 -0.29 -19.65
C CYS A 21 14.95 -1.34 -18.55
N SER A 22 15.26 -0.88 -17.32
CA SER A 22 14.96 -1.67 -16.15
C SER A 22 13.45 -1.81 -16.12
N GLY A 23 12.96 -3.04 -16.34
CA GLY A 23 11.54 -3.36 -16.24
C GLY A 23 10.96 -2.88 -14.90
N PRO A 24 9.63 -2.84 -14.76
CA PRO A 24 9.01 -2.38 -13.53
C PRO A 24 9.61 -3.12 -12.33
N PRO A 25 9.84 -2.41 -11.20
CA PRO A 25 10.44 -3.02 -10.03
C PRO A 25 9.58 -4.22 -9.61
N LYS A 26 10.21 -5.36 -9.37
CA LYS A 26 9.52 -6.53 -8.85
C LYS A 26 9.40 -6.42 -7.33
N PRO A 27 8.25 -6.80 -6.73
CA PRO A 27 8.12 -6.82 -5.29
C PRO A 27 9.04 -7.87 -4.68
N THR A 28 9.64 -7.55 -3.52
CA THR A 28 10.32 -8.55 -2.68
C THR A 28 9.30 -9.50 -2.05
N ASP A 29 9.76 -10.59 -1.44
CA ASP A 29 8.85 -11.54 -0.80
C ASP A 29 8.17 -10.94 0.45
N GLU A 30 8.85 -10.04 1.17
CA GLU A 30 8.27 -9.28 2.27
C GLU A 30 7.22 -8.27 1.79
N GLU A 31 7.43 -7.62 0.64
CA GLU A 31 6.44 -6.72 0.04
C GLU A 31 5.19 -7.47 -0.43
N LYS A 32 5.35 -8.68 -0.98
CA LYS A 32 4.22 -9.57 -1.32
C LYS A 32 3.48 -10.01 -0.07
N ALA A 33 4.18 -10.47 0.97
CA ALA A 33 3.57 -10.91 2.21
C ALA A 33 2.77 -9.78 2.88
N ALA A 34 3.30 -8.56 2.87
CA ALA A 34 2.57 -7.38 3.32
C ALA A 34 1.31 -7.13 2.46
N MET A 35 1.43 -7.19 1.13
CA MET A 35 0.27 -7.03 0.24
C MET A 35 -0.82 -8.05 0.54
N GLU A 36 -0.48 -9.34 0.60
CA GLU A 36 -1.42 -10.44 0.85
C GLU A 36 -2.11 -10.30 2.22
N ALA A 37 -1.40 -9.83 3.24
CA ALA A 37 -2.00 -9.55 4.54
C ALA A 37 -3.04 -8.42 4.47
N PHE A 38 -2.77 -7.34 3.73
CA PHE A 38 -3.73 -6.25 3.53
C PHE A 38 -4.90 -6.63 2.63
N GLU A 39 -4.69 -7.50 1.64
CA GLU A 39 -5.78 -8.07 0.84
C GLU A 39 -6.72 -8.90 1.72
N ARG A 40 -6.19 -9.70 2.65
CA ARG A 40 -7.03 -10.41 3.64
C ARG A 40 -7.82 -9.45 4.54
N VAL A 41 -7.25 -8.30 4.92
CA VAL A 41 -8.00 -7.26 5.65
C VAL A 41 -9.15 -6.71 4.80
N ARG A 42 -8.89 -6.33 3.54
CA ARG A 42 -9.92 -5.86 2.59
C ARG A 42 -11.03 -6.90 2.44
N ASP A 43 -10.67 -8.13 2.12
CA ASP A 43 -11.62 -9.21 1.87
C ASP A 43 -12.43 -9.53 3.13
N GLY A 44 -11.82 -9.45 4.32
CA GLY A 44 -12.52 -9.56 5.60
C GLY A 44 -13.56 -8.46 5.81
N VAL A 45 -13.22 -7.21 5.46
CA VAL A 45 -14.17 -6.08 5.52
C VAL A 45 -15.33 -6.28 4.54
N GLU A 46 -15.05 -6.71 3.31
CA GLU A 46 -16.07 -6.99 2.29
C GLU A 46 -16.99 -8.15 2.69
N ALA A 47 -16.43 -9.19 3.29
CA ALA A 47 -17.15 -10.34 3.84
C ALA A 47 -17.85 -10.04 5.17
N LYS A 48 -17.70 -8.82 5.72
CA LYS A 48 -18.29 -8.39 7.00
C LYS A 48 -17.96 -9.35 8.15
N VAL A 49 -16.69 -9.76 8.26
CA VAL A 49 -16.22 -10.58 9.40
C VAL A 49 -16.47 -9.87 10.74
N SER A 50 -16.46 -10.63 11.85
CA SER A 50 -16.62 -10.06 13.19
C SER A 50 -15.52 -9.04 13.52
N TYR A 51 -15.79 -8.14 14.46
CA TYR A 51 -14.82 -7.14 14.92
C TYR A 51 -13.50 -7.79 15.38
N ASP A 52 -13.56 -8.85 16.18
CA ASP A 52 -12.38 -9.58 16.65
C ASP A 52 -11.57 -10.18 15.50
N GLN A 53 -12.24 -10.70 14.47
CA GLN A 53 -11.57 -11.26 13.31
C GLN A 53 -10.92 -10.15 12.48
N PHE A 54 -11.61 -9.01 12.30
CA PHE A 54 -11.03 -7.83 11.65
C PHE A 54 -9.79 -7.32 12.41
N GLU A 55 -9.85 -7.25 13.74
CA GLU A 55 -8.71 -6.83 14.57
C GLU A 55 -7.52 -7.77 14.42
N LYS A 56 -7.76 -9.10 14.39
CA LYS A 56 -6.70 -10.09 14.15
C LYS A 56 -6.06 -9.94 12.77
N LEU A 57 -6.86 -9.77 11.72
CA LEU A 57 -6.35 -9.55 10.36
C LEU A 57 -5.52 -8.27 10.28
N LEU A 58 -5.97 -7.20 10.91
CA LEU A 58 -5.25 -5.92 10.92
C LEU A 58 -3.95 -5.98 11.73
N ALA A 59 -3.93 -6.74 12.84
CA ALA A 59 -2.73 -6.97 13.63
C ALA A 59 -1.67 -7.78 12.85
N ASP A 60 -2.09 -8.81 12.10
CA ASP A 60 -1.21 -9.56 11.21
C ASP A 60 -0.63 -8.65 10.10
N ALA A 61 -1.47 -7.85 9.45
CA ALA A 61 -1.04 -6.89 8.45
C ALA A 61 -0.06 -5.84 9.00
N HIS A 62 -0.26 -5.37 10.23
CA HIS A 62 0.68 -4.48 10.91
C HIS A 62 2.04 -5.16 11.17
N SER A 63 2.03 -6.42 11.61
CA SER A 63 3.26 -7.20 11.80
C SER A 63 4.09 -7.29 10.51
N GLN A 64 3.43 -7.46 9.36
CA GLN A 64 4.13 -7.45 8.06
C GLN A 64 4.74 -6.09 7.72
N ILE A 65 4.12 -4.97 8.11
CA ILE A 65 4.73 -3.64 7.97
C ILE A 65 5.97 -3.51 8.86
N GLU A 66 5.91 -3.99 10.11
CA GLU A 66 7.06 -3.93 11.01
C GLU A 66 8.23 -4.78 10.50
N ASN A 67 7.95 -5.98 9.98
CA ASN A 67 8.95 -6.80 9.30
C ASN A 67 9.57 -6.07 8.11
N LEU A 68 8.72 -5.48 7.26
CA LEU A 68 9.17 -4.76 6.08
C LEU A 68 10.02 -3.53 6.41
N LYS A 69 9.76 -2.86 7.54
CA LYS A 69 10.62 -1.75 8.01
C LYS A 69 12.05 -2.19 8.27
N GLN A 70 12.27 -3.43 8.72
CA GLN A 70 13.61 -3.99 8.98
C GLN A 70 14.39 -4.37 7.72
N VAL A 71 13.73 -4.45 6.56
CA VAL A 71 14.40 -4.80 5.29
C VAL A 71 15.15 -3.59 4.73
N ASP A 72 16.41 -3.78 4.35
CA ASP A 72 17.27 -2.73 3.80
C ASP A 72 16.75 -2.17 2.47
N LYS A 73 16.26 -3.06 1.60
CA LYS A 73 15.80 -2.71 0.26
C LYS A 73 14.30 -2.91 0.13
N LYS A 74 13.55 -1.81 0.26
CA LYS A 74 12.09 -1.75 0.10
C LYS A 74 11.69 -0.58 -0.78
N ASN A 75 10.62 -0.74 -1.54
CA ASN A 75 10.11 0.28 -2.45
C ASN A 75 9.42 1.40 -1.65
N PRO A 76 9.93 2.66 -1.69
CA PRO A 76 9.34 3.76 -0.91
C PRO A 76 7.89 4.11 -1.32
N CYS A 77 7.53 3.92 -2.60
CA CYS A 77 6.16 4.08 -3.07
C CYS A 77 5.24 3.08 -2.37
N PHE A 78 5.65 1.80 -2.35
CA PHE A 78 4.90 0.72 -1.71
C PHE A 78 4.77 0.97 -0.21
N MET A 79 5.88 1.27 0.48
CA MET A 79 5.89 1.57 1.91
C MET A 79 4.94 2.71 2.28
N SER A 80 4.98 3.81 1.52
CA SER A 80 4.10 4.95 1.77
C SER A 80 2.63 4.59 1.56
N ALA A 81 2.31 3.83 0.52
CA ALA A 81 0.95 3.41 0.20
C ALA A 81 0.39 2.41 1.22
N ILE A 82 1.15 1.39 1.60
CA ILE A 82 0.71 0.36 2.54
C ILE A 82 0.54 0.93 3.96
N THR A 83 1.42 1.85 4.39
CA THR A 83 1.30 2.53 5.69
C THR A 83 0.07 3.44 5.74
N ARG A 84 -0.30 4.08 4.63
CA ARG A 84 -1.57 4.83 4.54
C ARG A 84 -2.77 3.92 4.65
N SER A 85 -2.76 2.78 3.95
CA SER A 85 -3.83 1.77 4.04
C SER A 85 -4.02 1.30 5.49
N TYR A 86 -2.92 1.01 6.19
CA TYR A 86 -2.94 0.65 7.61
C TYR A 86 -3.57 1.72 8.49
N ALA A 87 -3.12 2.97 8.38
CA ALA A 87 -3.65 4.07 9.19
C ALA A 87 -5.16 4.27 9.00
N SER A 88 -5.65 4.06 7.78
CA SER A 88 -7.08 4.09 7.46
C SER A 88 -7.84 2.94 8.12
N TYR A 89 -7.36 1.70 8.01
CA TYR A 89 -7.99 0.56 8.69
C TYR A 89 -7.95 0.67 10.22
N GLU A 90 -6.88 1.22 10.81
CA GLU A 90 -6.83 1.54 12.24
C GLU A 90 -7.90 2.57 12.65
N THR A 91 -8.14 3.56 11.80
CA THR A 91 -9.22 4.53 12.02
C THR A 91 -10.59 3.86 11.90
N CYS A 92 -10.79 2.95 10.94
CA CYS A 92 -11.99 2.14 10.85
C CYS A 92 -12.22 1.31 12.11
N LYS A 93 -11.17 0.66 12.63
CA LYS A 93 -11.23 -0.14 13.87
C LYS A 93 -11.73 0.72 15.03
N LYS A 94 -11.13 1.89 15.23
CA LYS A 94 -11.54 2.84 16.28
C LYS A 94 -12.99 3.29 16.11
N ALA A 95 -13.37 3.67 14.89
CA ALA A 95 -14.74 4.10 14.59
C ALA A 95 -15.77 2.98 14.87
N SER A 96 -15.50 1.75 14.44
CA SER A 96 -16.37 0.59 14.72
C SER A 96 -16.61 0.40 16.22
N LYS A 97 -15.55 0.44 17.03
CA LYS A 97 -15.65 0.31 18.49
C LYS A 97 -16.45 1.46 19.13
N MET A 98 -16.31 2.68 18.61
CA MET A 98 -17.07 3.83 19.10
C MET A 98 -18.55 3.74 18.75
N ILE A 99 -18.89 3.23 17.55
CA ILE A 99 -20.29 3.04 17.11
C ILE A 99 -21.06 2.13 18.07
N GLU A 100 -20.44 1.05 18.56
CA GLU A 100 -21.07 0.10 19.47
C GLU A 100 -21.48 0.71 20.83
N ALA A 101 -20.74 1.72 21.28
CA ALA A 101 -20.96 2.39 22.55
C ALA A 101 -21.77 3.69 22.44
N GLU A 102 -22.05 4.16 21.21
CA GLU A 102 -22.64 5.47 20.97
C GLU A 102 -24.17 5.43 21.04
N THR A 103 -24.75 6.37 21.78
CA THR A 103 -26.20 6.50 21.96
C THR A 103 -26.78 7.70 21.23
N ASP A 104 -25.97 8.72 20.94
CA ASP A 104 -26.38 9.86 20.11
C ASP A 104 -26.42 9.44 18.63
N GLU A 105 -27.61 9.50 18.02
CA GLU A 105 -27.81 9.07 16.64
C GLU A 105 -27.03 9.89 15.62
N ASN A 106 -26.94 11.22 15.80
CA ASN A 106 -26.17 12.07 14.89
C ASN A 106 -24.68 11.72 14.97
N ARG A 107 -24.19 11.51 16.20
CA ARG A 107 -22.80 11.11 16.41
C ARG A 107 -22.51 9.73 15.82
N ARG A 108 -23.44 8.79 15.95
CA ARG A 108 -23.33 7.46 15.33
C ARG A 108 -23.22 7.55 13.81
N ILE A 109 -24.06 8.38 13.17
CA ILE A 109 -24.02 8.62 11.72
C ILE A 109 -22.66 9.20 11.28
N ASP A 110 -22.10 10.15 12.02
CA ASP A 110 -20.77 10.70 11.73
C ASP A 110 -19.67 9.61 11.80
N LEU A 111 -19.75 8.72 12.79
CA LEU A 111 -18.80 7.62 12.95
C LEU A 111 -18.95 6.58 11.84
N GLU A 112 -20.17 6.23 11.45
CA GLU A 112 -20.44 5.32 10.31
C GLU A 112 -19.95 5.91 8.99
N THR A 113 -20.13 7.22 8.79
CA THR A 113 -19.61 7.96 7.64
C THR A 113 -18.09 7.94 7.63
N THR A 114 -17.47 8.21 8.79
CA THR A 114 -16.01 8.15 8.96
C THR A 114 -15.48 6.75 8.64
N ARG A 115 -16.11 5.70 9.19
CA ARG A 115 -15.74 4.31 8.93
C ARG A 115 -15.82 3.98 7.44
N SER A 116 -16.91 4.36 6.78
CA SER A 116 -17.13 4.08 5.35
C SER A 116 -16.11 4.80 4.48
N PHE A 117 -15.82 6.08 4.76
CA PHE A 117 -14.80 6.84 4.06
C PHE A 117 -13.41 6.21 4.22
N MET A 118 -13.05 5.84 5.45
CA MET A 118 -11.73 5.26 5.73
C MET A 118 -11.55 3.88 5.10
N ILE A 119 -12.61 3.06 4.99
CA ILE A 119 -12.58 1.81 4.23
C ILE A 119 -12.24 2.11 2.76
N GLY A 120 -12.93 3.07 2.14
CA GLY A 120 -12.66 3.46 0.75
C GLY A 120 -11.23 3.98 0.54
N PHE A 121 -10.75 4.85 1.44
CA PHE A 121 -9.40 5.39 1.35
C PHE A 121 -8.31 4.32 1.59
N ALA A 122 -8.58 3.34 2.45
CA ALA A 122 -7.71 2.17 2.63
C ALA A 122 -7.62 1.35 1.34
N SER A 123 -8.74 1.03 0.70
CA SER A 123 -8.78 0.26 -0.55
C SER A 123 -8.07 0.96 -1.71
N VAL A 124 -8.20 2.28 -1.82
CA VAL A 124 -7.46 3.09 -2.81
C VAL A 124 -5.95 3.06 -2.51
N SER A 125 -5.57 3.22 -1.24
CA SER A 125 -4.17 3.16 -0.82
C SER A 125 -3.54 1.78 -1.07
N LEU A 126 -4.30 0.70 -0.84
CA LEU A 126 -3.87 -0.66 -1.14
C LEU A 126 -3.71 -0.89 -2.65
N SER A 127 -4.69 -0.45 -3.45
CA SER A 127 -4.58 -0.48 -4.92
C SER A 127 -3.33 0.27 -5.39
N LYS A 128 -3.05 1.44 -4.77
CA LYS A 128 -1.86 2.23 -5.07
C LYS A 128 -0.56 1.49 -4.74
N ALA A 129 -0.54 0.72 -3.66
CA ALA A 129 0.59 -0.11 -3.29
C ALA A 129 0.90 -1.12 -4.41
N GLY A 130 -0.11 -1.77 -4.97
CA GLY A 130 0.04 -2.68 -6.11
C GLY A 130 0.53 -2.01 -7.40
N GLU A 131 0.12 -0.77 -7.64
CA GLU A 131 0.60 0.01 -8.79
C GLU A 131 2.08 0.39 -8.71
N CYS A 132 2.69 0.41 -7.53
CA CYS A 132 4.11 0.76 -7.37
C CYS A 132 5.07 -0.21 -8.08
N PHE A 133 4.57 -1.39 -8.50
CA PHE A 133 5.30 -2.42 -9.23
C PHE A 133 4.82 -2.59 -10.67
N LYS A 134 3.91 -1.73 -11.16
CA LYS A 134 3.45 -1.74 -12.55
C LYS A 134 4.30 -0.79 -13.40
N LYS A 135 4.40 -1.08 -14.69
CA LYS A 135 5.03 -0.18 -15.65
C LYS A 135 4.16 1.06 -15.80
N LYS A 136 4.74 2.25 -15.62
CA LYS A 136 4.07 3.53 -15.87
C LYS A 136 4.01 3.84 -17.36
#